data_AF-A0A067T7T5-F1
#
_entry.id   AF-A0A067T7T5-F1
#
_cell.length_a   1.000
_cell.length_b   1.000
_cell.length_c   1.000
_cell.angle_alpha   90.00
_cell.angle_beta   90.00
_cell.angle_gamma   90.00
#
_symmetry.space_group_name_H-M   'P 1'
#
loop_
_entity.id
_entity.type
_entity.pdbx_description
1 polymer ?
#
loop_
_entity_poly.entity_id
_entity_poly.type
_entity_poly.pdbx_seq_one_letter_code
_entity_poly.pdbx_strand_id
1 'polypeptide(L)'
;MANKPIEPALQGTLQRGKACLRCRKRKMRCDGMKPSCQQCTRAKKADGCEYDDGKGKTRTQILRETIVKLEHRIRELEDPEYVSPSVTLFDPHFHSRSNSSSSSFGSPESSYLSTSQSPFPSDSSPASPPDSWTQLQGMPSPSPASFMPDVYFDDHHTRFQPPLELAQMLLDIFSPHSRQCGLEIHMGTLRDSLTLPVSEQRHPVLMNAIYLWACFISRPEPLSQHEEHYLQHSLEALPEALRSNDKTLDVIQASCLLSLYFLANGRLLEGSYHASAAASLCVQTGLSGRQSAEAQGWSTDAMDSDLKPALNDIRDGERILAFWQVYNLDRCWSVVLRKPCVIPDKADSRQSIHCPWPQDIKDYQSGHIDTRSSLPTIRSFLSGSVSPSSFSVPALRVKASALFASADHLSSKWTSSSKPTTGLNEEMRSLEHTITLFLSTLVSIDQLDAILPEERHSLIMAHTLAHSATIHLHRSFALDDAISFDKSSRASRACISVIKHISDRDFAFLEPIIGPCWWSVADIIIRDLDALERSWPLVDHNELRNDLGILLYAMTSLSTRFPVVAPAVSKVQKCLAPQ
;
A
#
# COMPACT_ATOMS: atom_id res chain seq x y z
N MET A 1 -90.11 -6.21 -7.95
CA MET A 1 -89.21 -5.61 -6.94
C MET A 1 -87.87 -5.37 -7.60
N ALA A 2 -87.67 -4.17 -8.15
CA ALA A 2 -86.42 -3.77 -8.81
C ALA A 2 -85.63 -2.91 -7.82
N ASN A 3 -84.45 -3.38 -7.43
CA ASN A 3 -83.55 -2.63 -6.56
C ASN A 3 -82.37 -2.10 -7.37
N LYS A 4 -82.16 -0.79 -7.25
CA LYS A 4 -81.19 0.05 -7.95
C LYS A 4 -79.74 -0.39 -7.64
N PRO A 5 -78.83 -0.49 -8.61
CA PRO A 5 -77.41 -0.68 -8.31
C PRO A 5 -76.78 0.62 -7.80
N ILE A 6 -75.98 0.48 -6.76
CA ILE A 6 -75.13 1.51 -6.13
C ILE A 6 -73.89 1.71 -7.02
N GLU A 7 -73.60 2.96 -7.41
CA GLU A 7 -72.31 3.35 -8.03
C GLU A 7 -71.15 3.16 -7.05
N PRO A 8 -69.93 2.87 -7.57
CA PRO A 8 -68.74 3.40 -6.92
C PRO A 8 -67.77 4.13 -7.88
N ALA A 9 -67.60 5.41 -7.55
CA ALA A 9 -66.36 6.17 -7.36
C ALA A 9 -65.31 6.31 -8.48
N LEU A 10 -65.14 7.59 -8.86
CA LEU A 10 -64.09 8.24 -9.63
C LEU A 10 -62.65 7.78 -9.33
N GLN A 11 -61.88 7.58 -10.40
CA GLN A 11 -60.44 7.33 -10.43
C GLN A 11 -59.65 8.52 -9.84
N GLY A 12 -59.15 8.38 -8.61
CA GLY A 12 -58.15 9.28 -8.05
C GLY A 12 -56.74 8.97 -8.56
N THR A 13 -55.98 10.00 -8.97
CA THR A 13 -54.54 9.87 -9.20
C THR A 13 -53.84 9.51 -7.88
N LEU A 14 -53.09 8.40 -7.85
CA LEU A 14 -52.36 7.99 -6.65
C LEU A 14 -51.37 9.08 -6.18
N GLN A 15 -51.36 9.35 -4.87
CA GLN A 15 -50.38 10.25 -4.27
C GLN A 15 -48.94 9.77 -4.52
N ARG A 16 -48.03 10.75 -4.71
CA ARG A 16 -46.62 10.52 -5.06
C ARG A 16 -45.97 9.60 -4.01
N GLY A 17 -45.43 8.47 -4.45
CA GLY A 17 -44.76 7.49 -3.58
C GLY A 17 -45.62 6.32 -3.09
N LYS A 18 -46.92 6.25 -3.43
CA LYS A 18 -47.83 5.16 -3.01
C LYS A 18 -48.03 4.05 -4.06
N ALA A 19 -47.31 4.08 -5.18
CA ALA A 19 -47.30 2.99 -6.15
C ALA A 19 -46.56 1.76 -5.61
N CYS A 20 -46.99 0.55 -5.97
CA CYS A 20 -46.30 -0.68 -5.59
C CYS A 20 -44.86 -0.71 -6.15
N LEU A 21 -43.98 -1.46 -5.48
CA LEU A 21 -42.54 -1.52 -5.80
C LEU A 21 -42.30 -1.98 -7.24
N ARG A 22 -43.11 -2.93 -7.74
CA ARG A 22 -42.98 -3.47 -9.10
C ARG A 22 -43.34 -2.45 -10.17
N CYS A 23 -44.46 -1.72 -10.03
CA CYS A 23 -44.83 -0.65 -10.95
C CYS A 23 -43.83 0.51 -10.90
N ARG A 24 -43.28 0.82 -9.72
CA ARG A 24 -42.25 1.84 -9.54
C ARG A 24 -40.94 1.46 -10.24
N LYS A 25 -40.46 0.22 -10.09
CA LYS A 25 -39.25 -0.30 -10.77
C LYS A 25 -39.39 -0.28 -12.29
N ARG A 26 -40.58 -0.59 -12.81
CA ARG A 26 -40.86 -0.60 -14.26
C ARG A 26 -41.36 0.74 -14.81
N LYS A 27 -41.39 1.80 -14.00
CA LYS A 27 -41.83 3.16 -14.36
C LYS A 27 -43.20 3.21 -15.05
N MET A 28 -44.16 2.41 -14.58
CA MET A 28 -45.53 2.33 -15.14
C MET A 28 -46.59 2.77 -14.14
N ARG A 29 -47.78 3.16 -14.64
CA ARG A 29 -48.89 3.63 -13.81
C ARG A 29 -49.42 2.50 -12.91
N CYS A 30 -49.57 2.79 -11.63
CA CYS A 30 -50.13 1.89 -10.63
C CYS A 30 -51.47 2.44 -10.16
N ASP A 31 -52.47 1.57 -10.04
CA ASP A 31 -53.83 1.86 -9.55
C ASP A 31 -53.96 1.71 -8.03
N GLY A 32 -52.94 1.19 -7.33
CA GLY A 32 -52.84 1.22 -5.87
C GLY A 32 -53.80 0.31 -5.11
N MET A 33 -54.58 -0.52 -5.81
CA MET A 33 -55.47 -1.50 -5.17
C MET A 33 -54.66 -2.54 -4.38
N LYS A 34 -55.17 -2.94 -3.21
CA LYS A 34 -54.61 -4.00 -2.34
C LYS A 34 -55.58 -5.20 -2.34
N PRO A 35 -55.09 -6.45 -2.32
CA PRO A 35 -53.71 -6.88 -2.07
C PRO A 35 -52.76 -6.77 -3.28
N SER A 36 -53.27 -6.68 -4.51
CA SER A 36 -52.46 -6.50 -5.72
C SER A 36 -53.10 -5.48 -6.66
N CYS A 37 -52.29 -4.64 -7.29
CA CYS A 37 -52.78 -3.65 -8.25
C CYS A 37 -53.21 -4.35 -9.57
N GLN A 38 -54.20 -3.80 -10.28
CA GLN A 38 -54.70 -4.38 -11.54
C GLN A 38 -53.59 -4.63 -12.56
N GLN A 39 -52.59 -3.74 -12.62
CA GLN A 39 -51.48 -3.90 -13.57
C GLN A 39 -50.60 -5.12 -13.24
N CYS A 40 -50.40 -5.42 -11.96
CA CYS A 40 -49.68 -6.62 -11.52
C CYS A 40 -50.53 -7.89 -11.71
N THR A 41 -51.84 -7.80 -11.49
CA THR A 41 -52.79 -8.90 -11.73
C THR A 41 -52.86 -9.28 -13.21
N ARG A 42 -52.98 -8.29 -14.11
CA ARG A 42 -52.95 -8.50 -15.57
C ARG A 42 -51.63 -9.12 -16.04
N ALA A 43 -50.54 -8.77 -15.38
CA ALA A 43 -49.22 -9.32 -15.66
C ALA A 43 -48.97 -10.72 -15.05
N LYS A 44 -50.01 -11.40 -14.53
CA LYS A 44 -49.93 -12.71 -13.85
C LYS A 44 -48.86 -12.77 -12.76
N LYS A 45 -48.62 -11.66 -12.08
CA LYS A 45 -47.62 -11.50 -11.00
C LYS A 45 -48.25 -10.74 -9.84
N ALA A 46 -49.46 -11.13 -9.46
CA ALA A 46 -50.18 -10.59 -8.31
C ALA A 46 -49.39 -10.82 -7.00
N ASP A 47 -48.79 -12.01 -6.86
CA ASP A 47 -48.00 -12.41 -5.69
C ASP A 47 -46.73 -11.58 -5.46
N GLY A 48 -46.21 -10.93 -6.51
CA GLY A 48 -45.04 -10.04 -6.43
C GLY A 48 -45.40 -8.55 -6.30
N CYS A 49 -46.65 -8.23 -5.99
CA CYS A 49 -47.14 -6.85 -5.88
C CYS A 49 -47.00 -6.32 -4.44
N GLU A 50 -45.77 -5.99 -4.06
CA GLU A 50 -45.46 -5.50 -2.71
C GLU A 50 -45.54 -3.96 -2.61
N TYR A 51 -46.06 -3.49 -1.48
CA TYR A 51 -46.08 -2.07 -1.11
C TYR A 51 -45.19 -1.87 0.10
N ASP A 52 -44.35 -0.84 0.08
CA ASP A 52 -43.53 -0.46 1.23
C ASP A 52 -44.42 0.19 2.30
N ASP A 53 -44.48 -0.43 3.48
CA ASP A 53 -45.27 0.05 4.62
C ASP A 53 -44.58 1.20 5.38
N GLY A 54 -43.42 1.67 4.93
CA GLY A 54 -42.77 2.88 5.45
C GLY A 54 -42.27 2.76 6.90
N LYS A 55 -42.11 1.53 7.41
CA LYS A 55 -41.59 1.25 8.77
C LYS A 55 -40.06 1.21 8.86
N GLY A 56 -39.34 1.54 7.80
CA GLY A 56 -37.88 1.71 7.85
C GLY A 56 -37.51 3.10 8.36
N LYS A 57 -36.58 3.18 9.33
CA LYS A 57 -35.99 4.47 9.74
C LYS A 57 -35.42 5.16 8.50
N THR A 58 -35.81 6.41 8.28
CA THR A 58 -35.31 7.16 7.12
C THR A 58 -33.79 7.36 7.24
N ARG A 59 -33.10 7.44 6.10
CA ARG A 59 -31.64 7.70 6.06
C ARG A 59 -31.26 8.90 6.93
N THR A 60 -32.09 9.95 6.93
CA THR A 60 -31.91 11.15 7.75
C THR A 60 -32.03 10.88 9.26
N GLN A 61 -32.88 9.95 9.67
CA GLN A 61 -33.03 9.55 11.06
C GLN A 61 -31.84 8.68 11.53
N ILE A 62 -31.34 7.80 10.66
CA ILE A 62 -30.11 7.04 10.90
C ILE A 62 -28.91 7.99 11.04
N LEU A 63 -28.80 8.98 10.15
CA LEU A 63 -27.74 9.99 10.23
C LEU A 63 -27.82 10.81 11.52
N ARG A 64 -29.01 11.21 11.98
CA ARG A 64 -29.17 11.92 13.26
C ARG A 64 -28.77 11.06 14.46
N GLU A 65 -29.17 9.78 14.48
CA GLU A 65 -28.71 8.85 15.52
C GLU A 65 -27.19 8.65 15.50
N THR A 66 -26.59 8.67 14.31
CA THR A 66 -25.14 8.56 14.14
C THR A 66 -24.41 9.83 14.60
N ILE A 67 -24.94 11.01 14.31
CA ILE A 67 -24.40 12.29 14.78
C ILE A 67 -24.40 12.33 16.31
N VAL A 68 -25.52 11.97 16.96
CA VAL A 68 -25.62 11.94 18.42
C VAL A 68 -24.61 10.97 19.04
N LYS A 69 -24.40 9.80 18.42
CA LYS A 69 -23.36 8.85 18.86
C LYS A 69 -21.95 9.39 18.72
N LEU A 70 -21.66 10.09 17.61
CA LEU A 70 -20.33 10.64 17.35
C LEU A 70 -20.02 11.82 18.27
N GLU A 71 -20.99 12.71 18.50
CA GLU A 71 -20.86 13.82 19.46
C GLU A 71 -20.61 13.30 20.88
N HIS A 72 -21.31 12.23 21.29
CA HIS A 72 -21.06 11.59 22.57
C HIS A 72 -19.65 11.00 22.67
N ARG A 73 -19.18 10.34 21.60
CA ARG A 73 -17.84 9.73 21.57
C ARG A 73 -16.73 10.77 21.57
N ILE A 74 -16.94 11.92 20.92
CA ILE A 74 -16.03 13.06 20.98
C ILE A 74 -15.93 13.57 22.42
N ARG A 75 -17.07 13.72 23.11
CA ARG A 75 -17.11 14.19 24.50
C ARG A 75 -16.42 13.24 25.49
N GLU A 76 -16.49 11.92 25.27
CA GLU A 76 -15.73 10.92 26.04
C GLU A 76 -14.21 10.98 25.78
N LEU A 77 -13.79 11.45 24.61
CA LEU A 77 -12.37 11.51 24.23
C LEU A 77 -11.73 12.85 24.60
N GLU A 78 -12.53 13.91 24.78
CA GLU A 78 -12.07 15.25 25.15
C GLU A 78 -11.92 15.45 26.68
N ASP A 79 -12.56 14.64 27.53
CA ASP A 79 -12.51 14.75 28.99
C ASP A 79 -12.07 13.43 29.67
N PRO A 80 -10.84 13.35 30.22
CA PRO A 80 -10.30 12.14 30.87
C PRO A 80 -11.00 11.73 32.18
N GLU A 81 -11.83 12.58 32.79
CA GLU A 81 -12.54 12.29 34.06
C GLU A 81 -14.01 11.85 33.84
N TYR A 82 -14.50 11.84 32.60
CA TYR A 82 -15.87 11.45 32.29
C TYR A 82 -16.02 9.91 32.27
N VAL A 83 -16.68 9.35 33.30
CA VAL A 83 -17.06 7.93 33.34
C VAL A 83 -18.52 7.77 32.89
N SER A 84 -18.71 7.15 31.73
CA SER A 84 -20.03 6.84 31.18
C SER A 84 -20.82 5.91 32.13
N PRO A 85 -22.13 6.10 32.34
CA PRO A 85 -22.93 5.12 33.06
C PRO A 85 -22.94 3.81 32.27
N SER A 86 -22.59 2.70 32.95
CA SER A 86 -22.47 1.39 32.33
C SER A 86 -23.79 0.96 31.71
N VAL A 87 -23.75 0.62 30.41
CA VAL A 87 -24.87 -0.03 29.72
C VAL A 87 -24.91 -1.47 30.22
N THR A 88 -25.93 -1.81 30.99
CA THR A 88 -26.19 -3.20 31.37
C THR A 88 -26.67 -3.95 30.13
N LEU A 89 -25.86 -4.92 29.67
CA LEU A 89 -26.32 -5.92 28.72
C LEU A 89 -27.26 -6.88 29.46
N PHE A 90 -28.44 -7.09 28.90
CA PHE A 90 -29.40 -8.07 29.39
C PHE A 90 -28.87 -9.48 29.06
N ASP A 91 -28.48 -10.23 30.09
CA ASP A 91 -28.04 -11.63 29.97
C ASP A 91 -29.25 -12.58 30.15
N PRO A 92 -29.62 -13.40 29.14
CA PRO A 92 -30.74 -14.33 29.22
C PRO A 92 -30.50 -15.56 30.12
N HIS A 93 -29.30 -15.75 30.69
CA HIS A 93 -28.93 -17.00 31.39
C HIS A 93 -28.51 -16.83 32.86
N PHE A 94 -29.12 -15.89 33.59
CA PHE A 94 -28.88 -15.70 35.02
C PHE A 94 -29.57 -16.76 35.89
N HIS A 95 -29.12 -18.02 35.80
CA HIS A 95 -29.38 -19.07 36.77
C HIS A 95 -28.19 -20.03 36.85
N SER A 96 -27.20 -19.74 37.71
CA SER A 96 -26.80 -20.67 38.79
C SER A 96 -25.65 -20.10 39.63
N ARG A 97 -26.02 -19.68 40.84
CA ARG A 97 -25.36 -19.91 42.15
C ARG A 97 -23.92 -19.40 42.43
N SER A 98 -23.93 -18.51 43.42
CA SER A 98 -22.88 -18.02 44.32
C SER A 98 -22.19 -19.08 45.19
N ASN A 99 -21.01 -18.66 45.72
CA ASN A 99 -20.43 -18.82 47.08
C ASN A 99 -18.94 -19.23 46.99
N SER A 100 -17.95 -18.68 47.71
CA SER A 100 -17.85 -17.69 48.79
C SER A 100 -16.35 -17.41 49.09
N SER A 101 -16.05 -16.22 49.65
CA SER A 101 -15.02 -15.88 50.69
C SER A 101 -13.53 -16.26 50.50
N SER A 102 -12.47 -15.55 50.94
CA SER A 102 -12.26 -14.42 51.87
C SER A 102 -10.77 -13.98 51.87
N SER A 103 -10.53 -12.68 52.15
CA SER A 103 -9.43 -12.02 52.90
C SER A 103 -7.93 -12.17 52.56
N SER A 104 -7.35 -11.01 52.19
CA SER A 104 -6.25 -10.25 52.84
C SER A 104 -4.77 -10.68 52.84
N PHE A 105 -3.98 -9.77 52.25
CA PHE A 105 -2.64 -9.22 52.60
C PHE A 105 -1.39 -10.12 52.69
N GLY A 106 -0.37 -9.75 51.90
CA GLY A 106 1.06 -10.04 52.13
C GLY A 106 1.88 -10.20 50.84
N SER A 107 2.65 -9.18 50.46
CA SER A 107 3.80 -9.27 49.53
C SER A 107 5.08 -9.61 50.33
N PRO A 108 6.31 -9.79 49.77
CA PRO A 108 6.77 -9.59 48.38
C PRO A 108 7.79 -10.65 47.87
N GLU A 109 8.43 -10.31 46.72
CA GLU A 109 9.64 -10.90 46.13
C GLU A 109 9.52 -12.31 45.51
N SER A 110 10.29 -12.72 44.51
CA SER A 110 10.96 -12.04 43.41
C SER A 110 11.33 -13.15 42.42
N SER A 111 11.08 -12.90 41.13
CA SER A 111 12.00 -13.22 40.03
C SER A 111 12.02 -14.58 39.27
N TYR A 112 12.32 -14.39 37.97
CA TYR A 112 12.95 -15.24 36.95
C TYR A 112 12.20 -16.41 36.27
N LEU A 113 12.07 -16.22 34.94
CA LEU A 113 12.18 -17.17 33.81
C LEU A 113 11.01 -18.12 33.43
N SER A 114 10.67 -17.97 32.14
CA SER A 114 10.49 -19.03 31.13
C SER A 114 9.12 -19.73 30.93
N THR A 115 8.64 -19.51 29.70
CA THR A 115 8.09 -20.51 28.76
C THR A 115 6.63 -20.95 28.91
N SER A 116 5.85 -20.44 27.95
CA SER A 116 4.69 -21.03 27.25
C SER A 116 4.13 -22.37 27.71
N GLN A 117 2.81 -22.38 27.96
CA GLN A 117 1.95 -23.54 27.71
C GLN A 117 0.69 -23.13 26.95
N SER A 118 0.58 -23.68 25.75
CA SER A 118 -0.61 -23.73 24.89
C SER A 118 -1.57 -24.83 25.40
N PRO A 119 -2.89 -24.64 25.39
CA PRO A 119 -3.82 -25.63 25.94
C PRO A 119 -4.49 -26.43 24.82
N PHE A 120 -3.91 -27.55 24.39
CA PHE A 120 -4.68 -28.63 23.76
C PHE A 120 -4.04 -29.99 24.10
N PRO A 121 -4.76 -30.92 24.74
CA PRO A 121 -4.29 -32.28 24.96
C PRO A 121 -4.59 -33.16 23.74
N SER A 122 -3.58 -33.91 23.30
CA SER A 122 -3.67 -34.96 22.29
C SER A 122 -3.69 -36.32 22.99
N ASP A 123 -4.51 -37.26 22.50
CA ASP A 123 -4.23 -38.68 22.72
C ASP A 123 -4.59 -39.55 21.51
N SER A 124 -3.55 -40.24 21.03
CA SER A 124 -3.42 -41.57 20.41
C SER A 124 -4.48 -42.21 19.45
N SER A 125 -4.02 -42.55 18.24
CA SER A 125 -4.56 -43.53 17.23
C SER A 125 -4.40 -45.01 17.70
N PRO A 126 -4.82 -46.12 17.00
CA PRO A 126 -5.16 -46.32 15.56
C PRO A 126 -6.27 -47.36 15.17
N ALA A 127 -6.71 -47.36 13.88
CA ALA A 127 -7.14 -48.53 13.03
C ALA A 127 -8.16 -48.13 11.91
N SER A 128 -8.09 -48.79 10.75
CA SER A 128 -8.82 -48.49 9.49
C SER A 128 -10.21 -49.20 9.34
N PRO A 129 -10.88 -49.17 8.15
CA PRO A 129 -12.17 -48.53 7.72
C PRO A 129 -13.39 -49.53 7.72
N PRO A 130 -14.56 -49.41 7.01
CA PRO A 130 -15.12 -48.44 6.04
C PRO A 130 -16.65 -48.10 6.20
N ASP A 131 -17.21 -47.42 5.18
CA ASP A 131 -18.60 -47.42 4.66
C ASP A 131 -19.71 -46.41 5.06
N SER A 132 -20.21 -45.78 3.99
CA SER A 132 -21.62 -45.49 3.63
C SER A 132 -22.47 -44.57 4.51
N TRP A 133 -22.82 -43.40 3.96
CA TRP A 133 -24.20 -43.03 3.62
C TRP A 133 -24.20 -41.87 2.61
N THR A 134 -24.33 -42.21 1.33
CA THR A 134 -25.03 -41.38 0.34
C THR A 134 -26.52 -41.33 0.71
N GLN A 135 -27.10 -40.12 0.77
CA GLN A 135 -28.43 -39.76 0.21
C GLN A 135 -29.00 -38.55 0.96
N LEU A 136 -29.09 -37.42 0.26
CA LEU A 136 -30.36 -36.77 -0.08
C LEU A 136 -30.07 -35.58 -1.01
N GLN A 137 -30.22 -35.83 -2.31
CA GLN A 137 -30.52 -34.79 -3.30
C GLN A 137 -31.99 -34.38 -3.14
N GLY A 138 -32.30 -33.10 -3.37
CA GLY A 138 -33.67 -32.61 -3.43
C GLY A 138 -33.86 -31.17 -3.92
N MET A 139 -33.86 -31.01 -5.26
CA MET A 139 -34.54 -29.97 -6.07
C MET A 139 -33.93 -28.56 -6.22
N PRO A 140 -33.64 -28.12 -7.47
CA PRO A 140 -33.42 -26.72 -7.83
C PRO A 140 -34.69 -26.01 -8.33
N SER A 141 -34.80 -24.71 -8.01
CA SER A 141 -35.88 -23.80 -8.40
C SER A 141 -35.74 -23.33 -9.86
N PRO A 142 -36.82 -23.15 -10.64
CA PRO A 142 -36.72 -22.84 -12.07
C PRO A 142 -36.76 -21.33 -12.34
N SER A 143 -35.83 -20.81 -13.14
CA SER A 143 -36.02 -19.58 -13.96
C SER A 143 -34.92 -19.45 -15.04
N PRO A 144 -35.22 -18.79 -16.18
CA PRO A 144 -34.85 -19.29 -17.50
C PRO A 144 -33.58 -18.66 -18.07
N ALA A 145 -32.81 -19.49 -18.78
CA ALA A 145 -31.66 -19.11 -19.58
C ALA A 145 -32.05 -18.30 -20.82
N SER A 146 -31.12 -17.49 -21.32
CA SER A 146 -30.96 -17.22 -22.75
C SER A 146 -29.51 -16.84 -23.08
N PHE A 147 -28.88 -17.70 -23.87
CA PHE A 147 -27.62 -17.57 -24.62
C PHE A 147 -26.28 -17.75 -23.88
N MET A 148 -25.78 -18.98 -23.87
CA MET A 148 -24.42 -19.36 -24.32
C MET A 148 -24.41 -20.87 -24.67
N PRO A 149 -23.62 -21.34 -25.66
CA PRO A 149 -23.49 -22.77 -25.94
C PRO A 149 -22.67 -23.44 -24.84
N ASP A 150 -23.19 -24.56 -24.32
CA ASP A 150 -22.46 -25.48 -23.44
C ASP A 150 -21.18 -25.97 -24.12
N VAL A 151 -20.04 -25.49 -23.65
CA VAL A 151 -18.77 -26.20 -23.72
C VAL A 151 -18.36 -26.40 -22.27
N TYR A 152 -18.26 -27.66 -21.85
CA TYR A 152 -17.66 -28.05 -20.59
C TYR A 152 -16.23 -27.50 -20.54
N PHE A 153 -16.05 -26.32 -19.94
CA PHE A 153 -14.75 -25.78 -19.59
C PHE A 153 -14.46 -26.10 -18.13
N ASP A 154 -13.22 -26.48 -17.88
CA ASP A 154 -12.59 -26.60 -16.57
C ASP A 154 -12.60 -25.23 -15.85
N ASP A 155 -13.71 -24.95 -15.15
CA ASP A 155 -14.21 -23.61 -14.75
C ASP A 155 -13.41 -22.91 -13.62
N HIS A 156 -12.36 -23.54 -13.10
CA HIS A 156 -11.52 -22.92 -12.07
C HIS A 156 -10.28 -22.20 -12.63
N HIS A 157 -9.78 -22.61 -13.80
CA HIS A 157 -8.48 -22.17 -14.31
C HIS A 157 -8.58 -20.91 -15.19
N THR A 158 -9.72 -20.69 -15.85
CA THR A 158 -9.99 -19.49 -16.67
C THR A 158 -10.35 -18.26 -15.85
N ARG A 159 -10.68 -18.41 -14.55
CA ARG A 159 -11.19 -17.31 -13.71
C ARG A 159 -10.22 -16.13 -13.60
N PHE A 160 -8.91 -16.41 -13.59
CA PHE A 160 -7.89 -15.40 -13.28
C PHE A 160 -7.01 -14.98 -14.47
N GLN A 161 -7.22 -15.56 -15.65
CA GLN A 161 -6.34 -15.34 -16.81
C GLN A 161 -7.10 -14.68 -17.98
N PRO A 162 -6.66 -13.50 -18.44
CA PRO A 162 -7.19 -12.92 -19.67
C PRO A 162 -6.73 -13.71 -20.91
N PRO A 163 -7.36 -13.51 -22.09
CA PRO A 163 -6.87 -14.05 -23.35
C PRO A 163 -5.38 -13.71 -23.58
N LEU A 164 -4.62 -14.62 -24.19
CA LEU A 164 -3.17 -14.47 -24.36
C LEU A 164 -2.77 -13.15 -25.03
N GLU A 165 -3.50 -12.75 -26.08
CA GLU A 165 -3.27 -11.49 -26.80
C GLU A 165 -3.45 -10.28 -25.88
N LEU A 166 -4.46 -10.32 -25.01
CA LEU A 166 -4.72 -9.27 -24.03
C LEU A 166 -3.63 -9.25 -22.95
N ALA A 167 -3.21 -10.41 -22.46
CA ALA A 167 -2.10 -10.53 -21.52
C ALA A 167 -0.80 -9.93 -22.08
N GLN A 168 -0.45 -10.25 -23.33
CA GLN A 168 0.73 -9.71 -24.01
C GLN A 168 0.65 -8.18 -24.17
N MET A 169 -0.49 -7.66 -24.60
CA MET A 169 -0.73 -6.22 -24.71
C MET A 169 -0.56 -5.49 -23.37
N LEU A 170 -1.10 -6.05 -22.28
CA LEU A 170 -0.95 -5.48 -20.94
C LEU A 170 0.51 -5.51 -20.47
N LEU A 171 1.26 -6.58 -20.76
CA LEU A 171 2.69 -6.65 -20.47
C LEU A 171 3.50 -5.62 -21.30
N ASP A 172 3.12 -5.37 -22.56
CA ASP A 172 3.74 -4.35 -23.40
C ASP A 172 3.55 -2.94 -22.84
N ILE A 173 2.33 -2.63 -22.37
CA ILE A 173 2.04 -1.35 -21.71
C ILE A 173 2.84 -1.22 -20.42
N PHE A 174 2.93 -2.27 -19.61
CA PHE A 174 3.61 -2.22 -18.32
C PHE A 174 5.14 -2.17 -18.44
N SER A 175 5.73 -2.85 -19.43
CA SER A 175 7.17 -3.04 -19.58
C SER A 175 8.01 -1.76 -19.35
N PRO A 176 7.74 -0.62 -20.02
CA PRO A 176 8.52 0.61 -19.84
C PRO A 176 8.30 1.30 -18.47
N HIS A 177 7.28 0.89 -17.72
CA HIS A 177 6.94 1.42 -16.40
C HIS A 177 7.29 0.46 -15.25
N SER A 178 7.90 -0.69 -15.55
CA SER A 178 8.29 -1.69 -14.55
C SER A 178 9.14 -1.09 -13.43
N ARG A 179 10.17 -0.31 -13.79
CA ARG A 179 11.04 0.41 -12.85
C ARG A 179 10.32 1.54 -12.10
N GLN A 180 9.40 2.27 -12.74
CA GLN A 180 8.53 3.25 -12.06
C GLN A 180 7.71 2.60 -10.94
N CYS A 181 7.34 1.34 -11.12
CA CYS A 181 6.60 0.54 -10.14
C CYS A 181 7.52 -0.17 -9.13
N GLY A 182 8.84 0.03 -9.24
CA GLY A 182 9.86 -0.66 -8.45
C GLY A 182 9.99 -2.15 -8.74
N LEU A 183 9.36 -2.68 -9.79
CA LEU A 183 9.44 -4.09 -10.16
C LEU A 183 10.52 -4.29 -11.22
N GLU A 184 11.73 -4.63 -10.78
CA GLU A 184 12.78 -5.10 -11.68
C GLU A 184 12.72 -6.63 -11.78
N ILE A 185 12.29 -7.11 -12.95
CA ILE A 185 12.07 -8.52 -13.27
C ILE A 185 12.51 -8.78 -14.70
N HIS A 186 12.91 -10.01 -15.02
CA HIS A 186 13.28 -10.33 -16.39
C HIS A 186 12.00 -10.47 -17.26
N MET A 187 11.76 -9.46 -18.12
CA MET A 187 10.51 -9.40 -18.91
C MET A 187 10.34 -10.56 -19.89
N GLY A 188 11.44 -11.17 -20.38
CA GLY A 188 11.36 -12.33 -21.28
C GLY A 188 10.77 -13.56 -20.58
N THR A 189 11.25 -13.86 -19.37
CA THR A 189 10.77 -15.02 -18.58
C THR A 189 9.34 -14.80 -18.10
N LEU A 190 8.97 -13.54 -17.82
CA LEU A 190 7.60 -13.15 -17.51
C LEU A 190 6.65 -13.38 -18.69
N ARG A 191 7.10 -13.14 -19.93
CA ARG A 191 6.30 -13.42 -21.14
C ARG A 191 6.22 -14.90 -21.46
N ASP A 192 7.34 -15.61 -21.39
CA ASP A 192 7.39 -17.06 -21.63
C ASP A 192 6.44 -17.80 -20.68
N SER A 193 6.37 -17.33 -19.43
CA SER A 193 5.45 -17.81 -18.42
C SER A 193 3.97 -17.80 -18.82
N LEU A 194 3.53 -17.01 -19.81
CA LEU A 194 2.14 -17.04 -20.26
C LEU A 194 1.79 -18.35 -21.00
N THR A 195 2.81 -19.06 -21.47
CA THR A 195 2.66 -20.26 -22.32
C THR A 195 3.16 -21.55 -21.66
N LEU A 196 3.83 -21.44 -20.51
CA LEU A 196 4.31 -22.59 -19.74
C LEU A 196 3.15 -23.39 -19.10
N PRO A 197 3.39 -24.64 -18.68
CA PRO A 197 2.43 -25.38 -17.85
C PRO A 197 2.09 -24.63 -16.56
N VAL A 198 0.84 -24.71 -16.08
CA VAL A 198 0.31 -23.94 -14.93
C VAL A 198 1.21 -23.98 -13.69
N SER A 199 1.82 -25.13 -13.38
CA SER A 199 2.75 -25.28 -12.25
C SER A 199 4.01 -24.39 -12.37
N GLU A 200 4.47 -24.16 -13.59
CA GLU A 200 5.68 -23.39 -13.90
C GLU A 200 5.38 -21.92 -14.18
N GLN A 201 4.12 -21.56 -14.44
CA GLN A 201 3.72 -20.18 -14.64
C GLN A 201 3.93 -19.34 -13.36
N ARG A 202 4.13 -18.04 -13.57
CA ARG A 202 3.98 -17.00 -12.56
C ARG A 202 2.57 -17.04 -12.00
N HIS A 203 2.48 -16.88 -10.69
CA HIS A 203 1.21 -16.98 -10.01
C HIS A 203 0.27 -15.84 -10.44
N PRO A 204 -1.03 -16.09 -10.63
CA PRO A 204 -2.00 -15.07 -11.03
C PRO A 204 -2.04 -13.83 -10.13
N VAL A 205 -1.64 -13.96 -8.85
CA VAL A 205 -1.54 -12.82 -7.91
C VAL A 205 -0.64 -11.70 -8.45
N LEU A 206 0.53 -12.07 -9.00
CA LEU A 206 1.50 -11.13 -9.57
C LEU A 206 1.03 -10.65 -10.94
N MET A 207 0.59 -11.57 -11.80
CA MET A 207 0.16 -11.21 -13.16
C MET A 207 -1.00 -10.21 -13.15
N ASN A 208 -2.02 -10.43 -12.30
CA ASN A 208 -3.13 -9.49 -12.17
C ASN A 208 -2.70 -8.16 -11.54
N ALA A 209 -1.72 -8.14 -10.62
CA ALA A 209 -1.16 -6.89 -10.10
C ALA A 209 -0.40 -6.09 -11.18
N ILE A 210 0.28 -6.77 -12.10
CA ILE A 210 0.94 -6.16 -13.27
C ILE A 210 -0.11 -5.59 -14.24
N TYR A 211 -1.17 -6.36 -14.53
CA TYR A 211 -2.27 -5.92 -15.39
C TYR A 211 -3.04 -4.73 -14.81
N LEU A 212 -3.23 -4.71 -13.49
CA LEU A 212 -3.77 -3.56 -12.76
C LEU A 212 -2.95 -2.30 -13.06
N TRP A 213 -1.61 -2.40 -12.96
CA TRP A 213 -0.74 -1.27 -13.26
C TRP A 213 -0.79 -0.85 -14.73
N ALA A 214 -0.86 -1.79 -15.67
CA ALA A 214 -1.05 -1.46 -17.08
C ALA A 214 -2.34 -0.65 -17.31
N CYS A 215 -3.44 -1.01 -16.63
CA CYS A 215 -4.69 -0.25 -16.68
C CYS A 215 -4.54 1.14 -16.03
N PHE A 216 -3.87 1.23 -14.88
CA PHE A 216 -3.63 2.48 -14.17
C PHE A 216 -2.76 3.48 -14.98
N ILE A 217 -1.72 2.98 -15.65
CA ILE A 217 -0.82 3.79 -16.50
C ILE A 217 -1.57 4.35 -17.71
N SER A 218 -2.53 3.57 -18.22
CA SER A 218 -3.41 3.90 -19.36
C SER A 218 -4.58 4.80 -18.97
N ARG A 219 -4.40 5.68 -17.97
CA ARG A 219 -5.38 6.73 -17.67
C ARG A 219 -5.10 7.94 -18.58
N PRO A 220 -6.14 8.58 -19.16
CA PRO A 220 -7.58 8.32 -18.99
C PRO A 220 -8.21 7.42 -20.07
N GLU A 221 -7.42 6.59 -20.77
CA GLU A 221 -7.88 5.71 -21.84
C GLU A 221 -8.87 4.63 -21.36
N PRO A 222 -9.69 4.03 -22.25
CA PRO A 222 -10.73 3.07 -21.85
C PRO A 222 -10.24 1.88 -21.03
N LEU A 223 -8.98 1.49 -21.18
CA LEU A 223 -8.38 0.38 -20.45
C LEU A 223 -8.38 0.61 -18.92
N SER A 224 -8.34 1.88 -18.47
CA SER A 224 -8.37 2.22 -17.05
C SER A 224 -9.69 1.82 -16.36
N GLN A 225 -10.75 1.55 -17.11
CA GLN A 225 -12.03 1.05 -16.56
C GLN A 225 -11.90 -0.36 -15.95
N HIS A 226 -10.84 -1.09 -16.29
CA HIS A 226 -10.58 -2.45 -15.81
C HIS A 226 -9.67 -2.51 -14.57
N GLU A 227 -9.28 -1.37 -13.99
CA GLU A 227 -8.46 -1.36 -12.77
C GLU A 227 -9.12 -2.12 -11.61
N GLU A 228 -10.41 -1.89 -11.35
CA GLU A 228 -11.11 -2.58 -10.26
C GLU A 228 -11.18 -4.10 -10.48
N HIS A 229 -11.31 -4.54 -11.73
CA HIS A 229 -11.34 -5.95 -12.12
C HIS A 229 -10.02 -6.66 -11.76
N TYR A 230 -8.89 -6.13 -12.23
CA TYR A 230 -7.57 -6.73 -11.97
C TYR A 230 -7.13 -6.58 -10.52
N LEU A 231 -7.54 -5.50 -9.85
CA LEU A 231 -7.35 -5.34 -8.41
C LEU A 231 -8.05 -6.46 -7.62
N GLN A 232 -9.34 -6.69 -7.90
CA GLN A 232 -10.11 -7.72 -7.23
C GLN A 232 -9.50 -9.11 -7.47
N HIS A 233 -9.12 -9.42 -8.70
CA HIS A 233 -8.52 -10.72 -9.05
C HIS A 233 -7.19 -10.96 -8.33
N SER A 234 -6.32 -9.95 -8.23
CA SER A 234 -5.06 -10.08 -7.49
C SER A 234 -5.31 -10.33 -6.00
N LEU A 235 -6.26 -9.60 -5.39
CA LEU A 235 -6.63 -9.78 -3.98
C LEU A 235 -7.28 -11.15 -3.71
N GLU A 236 -8.11 -11.65 -4.62
CA GLU A 236 -8.74 -12.97 -4.52
C GLU A 236 -7.74 -14.13 -4.66
N ALA A 237 -6.71 -13.97 -5.48
CA ALA A 237 -5.67 -14.98 -5.67
C ALA A 237 -4.63 -15.02 -4.52
N LEU A 238 -4.56 -13.98 -3.70
CA LEU A 238 -3.54 -13.84 -2.64
C LEU A 238 -3.57 -14.98 -1.60
N PRO A 239 -4.72 -15.41 -1.05
CA PRO A 239 -4.75 -16.48 -0.04
C PRO A 239 -4.31 -17.84 -0.58
N GLU A 240 -4.55 -18.12 -1.86
CA GLU A 240 -4.08 -19.33 -2.54
C GLU A 240 -2.55 -19.28 -2.71
N ALA A 241 -2.05 -18.16 -3.22
CA ALA A 241 -0.61 -17.94 -3.42
C ALA A 241 0.20 -18.11 -2.12
N LEU A 242 -0.33 -17.64 -1.00
CA LEU A 242 0.30 -17.74 0.32
C LEU A 242 0.43 -19.18 0.84
N ARG A 243 -0.40 -20.11 0.36
CA ARG A 243 -0.30 -21.54 0.72
C ARG A 243 0.78 -22.25 -0.09
N SER A 244 1.23 -21.65 -1.19
CA SER A 244 2.20 -22.22 -2.11
C SER A 244 3.61 -21.68 -1.79
N ASN A 245 4.46 -22.51 -1.19
CA ASN A 245 5.81 -22.10 -0.78
C ASN A 245 6.67 -21.63 -1.97
N ASP A 246 6.46 -22.19 -3.15
CA ASP A 246 7.19 -21.90 -4.40
C ASP A 246 6.80 -20.55 -5.04
N LYS A 247 5.63 -20.00 -4.72
CA LYS A 247 5.13 -18.72 -5.27
C LYS A 247 5.30 -17.52 -4.34
N THR A 248 6.04 -17.70 -3.24
CA THR A 248 6.28 -16.65 -2.25
C THR A 248 6.88 -15.37 -2.84
N LEU A 249 7.78 -15.48 -3.82
CA LEU A 249 8.38 -14.32 -4.49
C LEU A 249 7.32 -13.51 -5.25
N ASP A 250 6.43 -14.19 -5.97
CA ASP A 250 5.33 -13.56 -6.70
C ASP A 250 4.37 -12.84 -5.73
N VAL A 251 4.11 -13.42 -4.56
CA VAL A 251 3.30 -12.78 -3.49
C VAL A 251 3.94 -11.50 -2.97
N ILE A 252 5.26 -11.51 -2.72
CA ILE A 252 5.99 -10.34 -2.24
C ILE A 252 5.95 -9.22 -3.29
N GLN A 253 6.26 -9.54 -4.54
CA GLN A 253 6.24 -8.58 -5.65
C GLN A 253 4.84 -8.02 -5.89
N ALA A 254 3.81 -8.88 -5.89
CA ALA A 254 2.41 -8.46 -6.02
C ALA A 254 1.99 -7.53 -4.88
N SER A 255 2.39 -7.84 -3.64
CA SER A 255 2.11 -7.00 -2.47
C SER A 255 2.77 -5.63 -2.58
N CYS A 256 3.99 -5.53 -3.13
CA CYS A 256 4.63 -4.25 -3.42
C CYS A 256 3.85 -3.44 -4.47
N LEU A 257 3.43 -4.07 -5.58
CA LEU A 257 2.64 -3.42 -6.62
C LEU A 257 1.28 -2.94 -6.11
N LEU A 258 0.56 -3.77 -5.35
CA LEU A 258 -0.72 -3.41 -4.73
C LEU A 258 -0.55 -2.25 -3.75
N SER A 259 0.50 -2.30 -2.92
CA SER A 259 0.83 -1.21 -2.00
C SER A 259 1.04 0.10 -2.75
N LEU A 260 1.91 0.10 -3.77
CA LEU A 260 2.21 1.30 -4.53
C LEU A 260 0.97 1.82 -5.27
N TYR A 261 0.10 0.94 -5.78
CA TYR A 261 -1.15 1.32 -6.44
C TYR A 261 -2.09 2.05 -5.46
N PHE A 262 -2.28 1.51 -4.26
CA PHE A 262 -3.11 2.15 -3.23
C PHE A 262 -2.51 3.48 -2.79
N LEU A 263 -1.20 3.52 -2.56
CA LEU A 263 -0.48 4.73 -2.17
C LEU A 263 -0.59 5.81 -3.24
N ALA A 264 -0.40 5.47 -4.52
CA ALA A 264 -0.54 6.39 -5.65
C ALA A 264 -1.96 7.00 -5.72
N ASN A 265 -2.99 6.20 -5.45
CA ASN A 265 -4.38 6.64 -5.38
C ASN A 265 -4.77 7.32 -4.05
N GLY A 266 -3.83 7.55 -3.13
CA GLY A 266 -4.09 8.19 -1.83
C GLY A 266 -4.81 7.30 -0.80
N ARG A 267 -4.95 5.99 -1.06
CA ARG A 267 -5.51 4.98 -0.15
C ARG A 267 -4.42 4.50 0.83
N LEU A 268 -4.00 5.43 1.71
CA LEU A 268 -2.78 5.29 2.52
C LEU A 268 -2.78 4.06 3.44
N LEU A 269 -3.91 3.73 4.06
CA LEU A 269 -4.00 2.60 5.01
C LEU A 269 -3.82 1.25 4.30
N GLU A 270 -4.51 1.06 3.18
CA GLU A 270 -4.41 -0.17 2.37
C GLU A 270 -3.01 -0.31 1.78
N GLY A 271 -2.47 0.80 1.28
CA GLY A 271 -1.08 0.89 0.83
C GLY A 271 -0.10 0.46 1.92
N SER A 272 -0.25 1.01 3.12
CA SER A 272 0.57 0.68 4.29
C SER A 272 0.46 -0.80 4.67
N TYR A 273 -0.74 -1.38 4.62
CA TYR A 273 -0.99 -2.78 4.94
C TYR A 273 -0.18 -3.69 4.02
N HIS A 274 -0.29 -3.50 2.70
CA HIS A 274 0.44 -4.33 1.74
C HIS A 274 1.96 -4.14 1.80
N ALA A 275 2.45 -2.91 2.06
CA ALA A 275 3.88 -2.66 2.29
C ALA A 275 4.39 -3.44 3.51
N SER A 276 3.66 -3.38 4.63
CA SER A 276 4.03 -4.08 5.86
C SER A 276 3.96 -5.60 5.69
N ALA A 277 2.99 -6.11 4.93
CA ALA A 277 2.89 -7.53 4.62
C ALA A 277 4.08 -8.01 3.78
N ALA A 278 4.43 -7.28 2.72
CA ALA A 278 5.59 -7.57 1.88
C ALA A 278 6.90 -7.57 2.70
N ALA A 279 7.12 -6.55 3.53
CA ALA A 279 8.26 -6.46 4.44
C ALA A 279 8.32 -7.63 5.43
N SER A 280 7.18 -8.00 6.02
CA SER A 280 7.10 -9.10 6.97
C SER A 280 7.41 -10.44 6.31
N LEU A 281 6.82 -10.71 5.15
CA LEU A 281 7.09 -11.93 4.37
C LEU A 281 8.57 -12.00 3.98
N CYS A 282 9.14 -10.90 3.49
CA CYS A 282 10.54 -10.79 3.10
C CYS A 282 11.51 -11.12 4.25
N VAL A 283 11.19 -10.71 5.49
CA VAL A 283 11.98 -11.06 6.69
C VAL A 283 11.80 -12.54 7.05
N GLN A 284 10.57 -13.05 7.01
CA GLN A 284 10.26 -14.45 7.37
C GLN A 284 10.92 -15.46 6.42
N THR A 285 11.00 -15.13 5.14
CA THR A 285 11.56 -16.00 4.09
C THR A 285 13.06 -15.81 3.90
N GLY A 286 13.66 -14.85 4.63
CA GLY A 286 15.10 -14.63 4.69
C GLY A 286 15.74 -14.00 3.46
N LEU A 287 14.95 -13.26 2.66
CA LEU A 287 15.43 -12.51 1.49
C LEU A 287 16.49 -11.44 1.84
N SER A 288 16.62 -11.05 3.11
CA SER A 288 17.62 -10.08 3.58
C SER A 288 19.07 -10.61 3.62
N GLY A 289 19.34 -11.78 3.03
CA GLY A 289 20.66 -12.41 3.03
C GLY A 289 20.89 -13.38 4.20
N ARG A 290 19.83 -13.96 4.77
CA ARG A 290 19.96 -15.01 5.80
C ARG A 290 20.51 -16.28 5.14
N GLN A 291 21.81 -16.55 5.29
CA GLN A 291 22.29 -17.93 5.21
C GLN A 291 22.35 -18.54 6.60
N SER A 292 21.73 -19.71 6.67
CA SER A 292 21.65 -20.58 7.81
C SER A 292 23.04 -21.06 8.23
N ALA A 293 23.62 -20.41 9.24
CA ALA A 293 24.68 -21.03 10.05
C ALA A 293 24.14 -22.23 10.86
N GLU A 294 22.82 -22.44 10.92
CA GLU A 294 22.16 -23.54 11.64
C GLU A 294 21.80 -24.74 10.71
N ALA A 295 21.96 -24.63 9.38
CA ALA A 295 21.74 -25.74 8.43
C ALA A 295 22.89 -26.77 8.44
N GLN A 296 23.98 -26.47 9.15
CA GLN A 296 25.01 -27.46 9.47
C GLN A 296 24.69 -28.27 10.74
N GLY A 297 23.59 -27.95 11.44
CA GLY A 297 23.23 -28.59 12.71
C GLY A 297 22.52 -29.94 12.56
N TRP A 298 21.51 -30.05 11.70
CA TRP A 298 20.67 -31.25 11.57
C TRP A 298 20.36 -31.61 10.10
N SER A 299 21.38 -31.97 9.33
CA SER A 299 21.16 -32.73 8.09
C SER A 299 21.30 -34.22 8.39
N THR A 300 20.19 -34.86 8.77
CA THR A 300 19.99 -36.29 8.51
C THR A 300 19.72 -36.49 7.03
N ASP A 301 20.34 -37.51 6.48
CA ASP A 301 20.49 -37.81 5.06
C ASP A 301 19.26 -37.69 4.14
N ALA A 302 19.62 -37.39 2.88
CA ALA A 302 18.98 -37.75 1.63
C ALA A 302 17.77 -36.93 1.14
N MET A 303 17.98 -36.37 -0.07
CA MET A 303 16.99 -35.89 -1.03
C MET A 303 16.64 -34.40 -1.02
N ASP A 304 17.65 -33.53 -1.16
CA ASP A 304 17.45 -32.27 -1.91
C ASP A 304 18.77 -31.82 -2.57
N SER A 305 19.07 -32.45 -3.70
CA SER A 305 20.24 -32.14 -4.54
C SER A 305 19.88 -31.11 -5.62
N ASP A 306 19.18 -30.03 -5.28
CA ASP A 306 18.91 -28.92 -6.21
C ASP A 306 19.24 -27.53 -5.61
N LEU A 307 19.90 -27.49 -4.44
CA LEU A 307 20.30 -26.27 -3.74
C LEU A 307 21.82 -26.03 -3.74
N LYS A 308 22.53 -26.48 -4.79
CA LYS A 308 23.79 -25.82 -5.14
C LYS A 308 23.41 -24.55 -5.90
N PRO A 309 23.73 -23.33 -5.41
CA PRO A 309 23.50 -22.13 -6.20
C PRO A 309 24.37 -22.24 -7.45
N ALA A 310 23.76 -22.55 -8.58
CA ALA A 310 24.38 -22.27 -9.85
C ALA A 310 24.60 -20.75 -9.88
N LEU A 311 25.85 -20.32 -9.87
CA LEU A 311 26.31 -18.93 -9.76
C LEU A 311 25.87 -18.00 -10.91
N ASN A 312 24.83 -18.37 -11.68
CA ASN A 312 24.35 -17.70 -12.89
C ASN A 312 22.80 -17.70 -13.01
N ASP A 313 22.05 -17.84 -11.91
CA ASP A 313 20.58 -17.94 -11.99
C ASP A 313 19.91 -16.55 -11.94
N ILE A 314 19.22 -16.18 -13.02
CA ILE A 314 18.32 -15.01 -13.10
C ILE A 314 17.37 -14.97 -11.90
N ARG A 315 16.96 -16.13 -11.37
CA ARG A 315 16.09 -16.23 -10.20
C ARG A 315 16.74 -15.69 -8.93
N ASP A 316 18.06 -15.83 -8.75
CA ASP A 316 18.74 -15.23 -7.58
C ASP A 316 18.82 -13.71 -7.73
N GLY A 317 19.02 -13.21 -8.95
CA GLY A 317 18.92 -11.78 -9.28
C GLY A 317 17.55 -11.20 -8.95
N GLU A 318 16.46 -11.86 -9.39
CA GLU A 318 15.10 -11.44 -9.08
C GLU A 318 14.78 -11.47 -7.57
N ARG A 319 15.35 -12.41 -6.80
CA ARG A 319 15.23 -12.43 -5.34
C ARG A 319 15.90 -11.24 -4.68
N ILE A 320 17.11 -10.89 -5.12
CA ILE A 320 17.84 -9.70 -4.64
C ILE A 320 17.04 -8.44 -4.97
N LEU A 321 16.55 -8.32 -6.21
CA LEU A 321 15.76 -7.17 -6.66
C LEU A 321 14.44 -7.05 -5.92
N ALA A 322 13.74 -8.16 -5.66
CA ALA A 322 12.52 -8.16 -4.85
C ALA A 322 12.77 -7.71 -3.42
N PHE A 323 13.87 -8.13 -2.78
CA PHE A 323 14.27 -7.62 -1.46
C PHE A 323 14.39 -6.08 -1.49
N TRP A 324 15.09 -5.55 -2.48
CA TRP A 324 15.33 -4.10 -2.59
C TRP A 324 14.09 -3.31 -3.00
N GLN A 325 13.16 -3.90 -3.76
CA GLN A 325 11.83 -3.34 -4.01
C GLN A 325 11.08 -3.13 -2.70
N VAL A 326 11.02 -4.17 -1.85
CA VAL A 326 10.36 -4.11 -0.54
C VAL A 326 11.07 -3.10 0.37
N TYR A 327 12.40 -3.10 0.38
CA TYR A 327 13.20 -2.18 1.18
C TYR A 327 12.94 -0.71 0.81
N ASN A 328 12.98 -0.36 -0.48
CA ASN A 328 12.70 0.99 -0.94
C ASN A 328 11.29 1.44 -0.54
N LEU A 329 10.30 0.55 -0.73
CA LEU A 329 8.92 0.82 -0.35
C LEU A 329 8.79 1.05 1.16
N ASP A 330 9.36 0.18 2.00
CA ASP A 330 9.33 0.29 3.46
C ASP A 330 10.03 1.55 3.96
N ARG A 331 11.26 1.84 3.49
CA ARG A 331 12.04 3.02 3.93
C ARG A 331 11.39 4.33 3.52
N CYS A 332 10.92 4.45 2.28
CA CYS A 332 10.32 5.68 1.81
C CYS A 332 8.94 5.94 2.41
N TRP A 333 8.03 4.96 2.31
CA TRP A 333 6.64 5.20 2.70
C TRP A 333 6.43 5.15 4.20
N SER A 334 7.30 4.52 4.98
CA SER A 334 7.25 4.63 6.45
C SER A 334 7.51 6.07 6.91
N VAL A 335 8.44 6.79 6.29
CA VAL A 335 8.67 8.22 6.55
C VAL A 335 7.43 9.05 6.21
N VAL A 336 6.87 8.86 5.01
CA VAL A 336 5.67 9.60 4.55
C VAL A 336 4.47 9.35 5.46
N LEU A 337 4.26 8.09 5.85
CA LEU A 337 3.15 7.68 6.71
C LEU A 337 3.42 7.92 8.20
N ARG A 338 4.63 8.40 8.56
CA ARG A 338 5.09 8.62 9.94
C ARG A 338 4.93 7.37 10.82
N LYS A 339 5.28 6.21 10.28
CA LYS A 339 5.29 4.93 10.99
C LYS A 339 6.73 4.40 11.09
N PRO A 340 7.03 3.52 12.06
CA PRO A 340 8.29 2.79 12.07
C PRO A 340 8.41 1.91 10.81
N CYS A 341 9.63 1.81 10.29
CA CYS A 341 9.94 0.84 9.25
C CYS A 341 9.80 -0.60 9.77
N VAL A 342 9.32 -1.51 8.93
CA VAL A 342 9.10 -2.91 9.29
C VAL A 342 10.38 -3.75 9.16
N ILE A 343 11.20 -3.50 8.14
CA ILE A 343 12.45 -4.23 7.96
C ILE A 343 13.46 -3.77 9.03
N PRO A 344 13.90 -4.65 9.93
CA PRO A 344 14.90 -4.31 10.93
C PRO A 344 16.27 -4.13 10.26
N ASP A 345 17.08 -3.25 10.81
CA ASP A 345 18.49 -3.09 10.45
C ASP A 345 19.30 -2.74 11.71
N LYS A 346 19.31 -3.68 12.67
CA LYS A 346 19.95 -3.50 13.98
C LYS A 346 21.34 -4.13 14.00
N ALA A 347 22.13 -3.78 15.02
CA ALA A 347 23.52 -4.23 15.15
C ALA A 347 23.66 -5.73 15.38
N ASP A 348 22.57 -6.38 15.81
CA ASP A 348 22.50 -7.82 15.94
C ASP A 348 22.65 -8.49 14.55
N SER A 349 23.50 -9.51 14.48
CA SER A 349 23.74 -10.30 13.27
C SER A 349 22.44 -10.87 12.69
N ARG A 350 21.48 -11.22 13.55
CA ARG A 350 20.17 -11.75 13.12
C ARG A 350 19.23 -10.71 12.49
N GLN A 351 19.48 -9.42 12.72
CA GLN A 351 18.65 -8.30 12.27
C GLN A 351 19.40 -7.36 11.31
N SER A 352 20.61 -7.75 10.91
CA SER A 352 21.44 -7.03 9.94
C SER A 352 21.07 -7.45 8.52
N ILE A 353 21.12 -6.49 7.60
CA ILE A 353 20.85 -6.74 6.18
C ILE A 353 22.15 -7.14 5.48
N HIS A 354 22.20 -8.36 4.95
CA HIS A 354 23.34 -8.92 4.21
C HIS A 354 23.05 -9.14 2.72
N CYS A 355 21.86 -8.76 2.25
CA CYS A 355 21.53 -8.79 0.83
C CYS A 355 22.53 -7.91 0.05
N PRO A 356 23.18 -8.42 -1.02
CA PRO A 356 24.14 -7.63 -1.79
C PRO A 356 23.44 -6.46 -2.49
N TRP A 357 24.21 -5.42 -2.86
CA TRP A 357 23.68 -4.28 -3.61
C TRP A 357 22.99 -4.76 -4.91
N PRO A 358 21.83 -4.18 -5.27
CA PRO A 358 21.13 -4.55 -6.49
C PRO A 358 21.92 -4.08 -7.72
N GLN A 359 21.88 -4.87 -8.79
CA GLN A 359 22.39 -4.52 -10.12
C GLN A 359 21.25 -4.55 -11.13
N ASP A 360 21.46 -4.16 -12.38
CA ASP A 360 20.40 -4.32 -13.38
C ASP A 360 20.16 -5.81 -13.67
N ILE A 361 18.93 -6.17 -14.02
CA ILE A 361 18.55 -7.56 -14.34
C ILE A 361 19.44 -8.18 -15.44
N LYS A 362 19.90 -7.36 -16.40
CA LYS A 362 20.81 -7.75 -17.49
C LYS A 362 22.18 -8.22 -16.96
N ASP A 363 22.65 -7.66 -15.85
CA ASP A 363 23.95 -7.97 -15.28
C ASP A 363 23.92 -9.38 -14.66
N TYR A 364 22.85 -9.68 -13.91
CA TYR A 364 22.61 -11.03 -13.40
C TYR A 364 22.48 -12.06 -14.52
N GLN A 365 21.79 -11.71 -15.61
CA GLN A 365 21.62 -12.59 -16.77
C GLN A 365 22.94 -12.91 -17.46
N SER A 366 23.88 -11.96 -17.46
CA SER A 366 25.23 -12.14 -17.98
C SER A 366 26.22 -12.81 -17.00
N GLY A 367 25.77 -13.17 -15.80
CA GLY A 367 26.61 -13.78 -14.75
C GLY A 367 27.54 -12.80 -14.03
N HIS A 368 27.39 -11.49 -14.25
CA HIS A 368 28.13 -10.46 -13.51
C HIS A 368 27.48 -10.24 -12.14
N ILE A 369 27.83 -11.10 -11.19
CA ILE A 369 27.33 -11.02 -9.81
C ILE A 369 28.46 -10.59 -8.90
N ASP A 370 28.30 -9.42 -8.27
CA ASP A 370 29.22 -8.98 -7.24
C ASP A 370 29.19 -9.91 -6.02
N THR A 371 30.38 -10.21 -5.49
CA THR A 371 30.54 -11.16 -4.40
C THR A 371 29.81 -10.70 -3.14
N ARG A 372 29.14 -11.64 -2.46
CA ARG A 372 28.45 -11.40 -1.20
C ARG A 372 29.46 -10.88 -0.17
N SER A 373 29.27 -9.64 0.29
CA SER A 373 30.07 -9.08 1.38
C SER A 373 29.72 -9.76 2.70
N SER A 374 30.73 -9.99 3.54
CA SER A 374 30.50 -10.46 4.92
C SER A 374 29.93 -9.37 5.82
N LEU A 375 30.05 -8.11 5.42
CA LEU A 375 29.59 -6.96 6.19
C LEU A 375 28.11 -6.63 5.91
N PRO A 376 27.36 -6.11 6.89
CA PRO A 376 25.99 -5.67 6.67
C PRO A 376 25.90 -4.50 5.69
N THR A 377 25.19 -4.68 4.58
CA THR A 377 25.18 -3.81 3.40
C THR A 377 24.87 -2.34 3.73
N ILE A 378 23.73 -2.08 4.38
CA ILE A 378 23.29 -0.71 4.69
C ILE A 378 24.13 -0.06 5.78
N ARG A 379 24.44 -0.80 6.85
CA ARG A 379 25.24 -0.27 7.97
C ARG A 379 26.64 0.10 7.53
N SER A 380 27.27 -0.73 6.71
CA SER A 380 28.59 -0.44 6.14
C SER A 380 28.58 0.85 5.32
N PHE A 381 27.54 1.06 4.50
CA PHE A 381 27.36 2.31 3.77
C PHE A 381 27.18 3.51 4.70
N LEU A 382 26.30 3.41 5.70
CA LEU A 382 26.07 4.50 6.65
C LEU A 382 27.30 4.83 7.49
N SER A 383 28.21 3.86 7.69
CA SER A 383 29.52 4.08 8.33
C SER A 383 30.61 4.61 7.39
N GLY A 384 30.30 4.88 6.11
CA GLY A 384 31.24 5.44 5.13
C GLY A 384 32.07 4.40 4.35
N SER A 385 31.71 3.11 4.40
CA SER A 385 32.35 2.09 3.57
C SER A 385 31.90 2.17 2.11
N VAL A 386 32.82 1.94 1.18
CA VAL A 386 32.56 1.97 -0.26
C VAL A 386 32.79 0.57 -0.85
N SER A 387 31.84 0.10 -1.66
CA SER A 387 31.94 -1.17 -2.42
C SER A 387 31.86 -0.87 -3.92
N PRO A 388 32.60 -1.58 -4.79
CA PRO A 388 32.52 -1.43 -6.25
C PRO A 388 31.09 -1.64 -6.79
N SER A 389 30.36 -2.59 -6.19
CA SER A 389 28.96 -2.93 -6.50
C SER A 389 27.94 -1.87 -6.11
N SER A 390 28.38 -0.82 -5.41
CA SER A 390 27.49 0.14 -4.78
C SER A 390 27.12 1.35 -5.67
N PHE A 391 27.55 1.33 -6.94
CA PHE A 391 27.41 2.45 -7.88
C PHE A 391 26.41 2.19 -9.02
N SER A 392 25.82 1.00 -9.11
CA SER A 392 24.71 0.75 -10.04
C SER A 392 23.55 1.71 -9.75
N VAL A 393 22.78 2.07 -10.77
CA VAL A 393 21.63 2.97 -10.60
C VAL A 393 20.61 2.44 -9.57
N PRO A 394 20.25 1.14 -9.57
CA PRO A 394 19.42 0.55 -8.51
C PRO A 394 20.04 0.68 -7.11
N ALA A 395 21.36 0.50 -6.96
CA ALA A 395 22.04 0.64 -5.67
C ALA A 395 22.03 2.09 -5.17
N LEU A 396 22.25 3.06 -6.06
CA LEU A 396 22.15 4.50 -5.74
C LEU A 396 20.74 4.86 -5.26
N ARG A 397 19.70 4.32 -5.92
CA ARG A 397 18.30 4.49 -5.52
C ARG A 397 18.02 3.92 -4.12
N VAL A 398 18.58 2.77 -3.77
CA VAL A 398 18.49 2.17 -2.42
C VAL A 398 19.21 3.01 -1.38
N LYS A 399 20.44 3.45 -1.66
CA LYS A 399 21.21 4.32 -0.76
C LYS A 399 20.44 5.60 -0.42
N ALA A 400 19.83 6.23 -1.42
CA ALA A 400 19.00 7.41 -1.22
C ALA A 400 17.80 7.13 -0.29
N SER A 401 17.11 6.00 -0.46
CA SER A 401 16.05 5.55 0.45
C SER A 401 16.55 5.32 1.88
N ALA A 402 17.72 4.72 2.05
CA ALA A 402 18.32 4.49 3.35
C ALA A 402 18.64 5.82 4.06
N LEU A 403 19.28 6.76 3.36
CA LEU A 403 19.58 8.10 3.89
C LEU A 403 18.31 8.85 4.30
N PHE A 404 17.27 8.80 3.47
CA PHE A 404 16.00 9.44 3.74
C PHE A 404 15.35 8.92 5.03
N ALA A 405 15.27 7.59 5.18
CA ALA A 405 14.72 6.98 6.40
C ALA A 405 15.61 7.20 7.63
N SER A 406 16.94 7.16 7.48
CA SER A 406 17.87 7.44 8.57
C SER A 406 17.75 8.88 9.08
N ALA A 407 17.56 9.85 8.18
CA ALA A 407 17.38 11.25 8.53
C ALA A 407 16.09 11.49 9.32
N ASP A 408 14.97 10.91 8.88
CA ASP A 408 13.69 11.01 9.60
C ASP A 408 13.77 10.31 10.97
N HIS A 409 14.35 9.10 11.03
CA HIS A 409 14.53 8.38 12.29
C HIS A 409 15.36 9.20 13.29
N LEU A 410 16.48 9.77 12.85
CA LEU A 410 17.36 10.56 13.72
C LEU A 410 16.68 11.85 14.19
N SER A 411 15.99 12.54 13.29
CA SER A 411 15.20 13.74 13.58
C SER A 411 14.08 13.46 14.59
N SER A 412 13.45 12.28 14.51
CA SER A 412 12.38 11.86 15.43
C SER A 412 12.85 11.59 16.87
N LYS A 413 14.15 11.32 17.09
CA LYS A 413 14.71 11.14 18.45
C LYS A 413 14.74 12.46 19.23
N TRP A 414 14.67 13.59 18.55
CA TRP A 414 14.68 14.89 19.18
C TRP A 414 13.30 15.28 19.72
N THR A 415 13.29 15.88 20.91
CA THR A 415 12.09 16.48 21.50
C THR A 415 12.34 17.96 21.75
N SER A 416 11.42 18.82 21.31
CA SER A 416 11.53 20.29 21.40
C SER A 416 11.75 20.85 22.81
N SER A 417 11.50 20.05 23.84
CA SER A 417 11.71 20.42 25.23
C SER A 417 13.15 20.22 25.73
N SER A 418 14.06 19.63 24.94
CA SER A 418 15.41 19.27 25.40
C SER A 418 16.50 19.71 24.42
N LYS A 419 17.65 20.16 24.97
CA LYS A 419 18.84 20.42 24.15
C LYS A 419 19.33 19.09 23.55
N PRO A 420 19.76 19.07 22.28
CA PRO A 420 20.27 17.85 21.66
C PRO A 420 21.45 17.30 22.47
N THR A 421 21.45 15.99 22.72
CA THR A 421 22.59 15.34 23.38
C THR A 421 23.83 15.41 22.49
N THR A 422 25.03 15.37 23.09
CA THR A 422 26.29 15.36 22.34
C THR A 422 26.35 14.21 21.32
N GLY A 423 25.90 13.02 21.71
CA GLY A 423 25.81 11.85 20.83
C GLY A 423 24.85 12.04 19.65
N LEU A 424 23.67 12.65 19.88
CA LEU A 424 22.74 12.95 18.79
C LEU A 424 23.37 13.91 17.76
N ASN A 425 24.08 14.93 18.23
CA ASN A 425 24.79 15.86 17.34
C ASN A 425 25.90 15.17 16.53
N GLU A 426 26.61 14.20 17.11
CA GLU A 426 27.61 13.39 16.40
C GLU A 426 26.98 12.48 15.35
N GLU A 427 25.89 11.78 15.68
CA GLU A 427 25.11 10.98 14.73
C GLU A 427 24.60 11.84 13.57
N MET A 428 24.11 13.05 13.84
CA MET A 428 23.62 13.98 12.82
C MET A 428 24.73 14.44 11.88
N ARG A 429 25.88 14.84 12.44
CA ARG A 429 27.05 15.25 11.63
C ARG A 429 27.59 14.10 10.78
N SER A 430 27.61 12.88 11.32
CA SER A 430 28.01 11.68 10.59
C SER A 430 27.08 11.42 9.41
N LEU A 431 25.77 11.43 9.64
CA LEU A 431 24.78 11.23 8.57
C LEU A 431 24.84 12.34 7.52
N GLU A 432 25.00 13.59 7.93
CA GLU A 432 25.18 14.73 7.01
C GLU A 432 26.40 14.55 6.10
N HIS A 433 27.52 14.10 6.68
CA HIS A 433 28.72 13.80 5.92
C HIS A 433 28.45 12.68 4.89
N THR A 434 27.78 11.60 5.29
CA THR A 434 27.40 10.50 4.40
C THR A 434 26.45 10.96 3.28
N ILE A 435 25.48 11.84 3.56
CA ILE A 435 24.61 12.43 2.53
C ILE A 435 25.43 13.24 1.53
N THR A 436 26.38 14.06 2.01
CA THR A 436 27.23 14.90 1.16
C THR A 436 28.12 14.05 0.26
N LEU A 437 28.76 13.02 0.82
CA LEU A 437 29.54 12.06 0.05
C LEU A 437 28.67 11.36 -1.00
N PHE A 438 27.48 10.88 -0.62
CA PHE A 438 26.56 10.24 -1.55
C PHE A 438 26.19 11.16 -2.72
N LEU A 439 25.80 12.42 -2.45
CA LEU A 439 25.48 13.40 -3.49
C LEU A 439 26.66 13.61 -4.46
N SER A 440 27.91 13.60 -3.95
CA SER A 440 29.10 13.70 -4.79
C SER A 440 29.36 12.48 -5.69
N THR A 441 28.73 11.34 -5.40
CA THR A 441 28.82 10.14 -6.25
C THR A 441 27.78 10.10 -7.38
N LEU A 442 26.76 10.96 -7.31
CA LEU A 442 25.73 11.03 -8.33
C LEU A 442 26.22 11.83 -9.55
N VAL A 443 25.76 11.44 -10.74
CA VAL A 443 25.92 12.25 -11.96
C VAL A 443 25.29 13.63 -11.72
N SER A 444 25.99 14.69 -12.13
CA SER A 444 25.50 16.07 -11.97
C SER A 444 24.18 16.25 -12.73
N ILE A 445 23.30 17.07 -12.17
CA ILE A 445 21.97 17.35 -12.74
C ILE A 445 22.09 17.86 -14.19
N ASP A 446 23.08 18.71 -14.47
CA ASP A 446 23.32 19.29 -15.81
C ASP A 446 23.75 18.26 -16.87
N GLN A 447 24.18 17.07 -16.42
CA GLN A 447 24.65 15.99 -17.29
C GLN A 447 23.59 14.88 -17.45
N LEU A 448 22.45 14.99 -16.77
CA LEU A 448 21.42 13.95 -16.81
C LEU A 448 20.81 13.77 -18.19
N ASP A 449 20.79 14.80 -19.03
CA ASP A 449 20.26 14.73 -20.40
C ASP A 449 21.06 13.78 -21.31
N ALA A 450 22.31 13.47 -20.96
CA ALA A 450 23.16 12.51 -21.67
C ALA A 450 22.97 11.05 -21.21
N ILE A 451 22.20 10.82 -20.13
CA ILE A 451 21.94 9.50 -19.56
C ILE A 451 20.70 8.88 -20.20
N LEU A 452 20.66 7.55 -20.27
CA LEU A 452 19.49 6.83 -20.77
C LEU A 452 18.23 7.23 -19.97
N PRO A 453 17.07 7.41 -20.63
CA PRO A 453 15.87 7.94 -19.97
C PRO A 453 15.48 7.20 -18.69
N GLU A 454 15.51 5.87 -18.69
CA GLU A 454 15.11 5.06 -17.54
C GLU A 454 16.05 5.20 -16.34
N GLU A 455 17.37 5.29 -16.60
CA GLU A 455 18.38 5.52 -15.56
C GLU A 455 18.29 6.94 -15.02
N ARG A 456 18.02 7.92 -15.90
CA ARG A 456 17.80 9.32 -15.55
C ARG A 456 16.65 9.48 -14.55
N HIS A 457 15.53 8.79 -14.72
CA HIS A 457 14.39 8.89 -13.79
C HIS A 457 14.75 8.39 -12.39
N SER A 458 15.50 7.29 -12.28
CA SER A 458 16.01 6.78 -11.00
C SER A 458 17.03 7.73 -10.35
N LEU A 459 17.87 8.40 -11.15
CA LEU A 459 18.83 9.40 -10.65
C LEU A 459 18.12 10.67 -10.15
N ILE A 460 17.07 11.13 -10.85
CA ILE A 460 16.20 12.24 -10.38
C ILE A 460 15.60 11.88 -9.02
N MET A 461 15.14 10.64 -8.84
CA MET A 461 14.63 10.15 -7.56
C MET A 461 15.72 10.11 -6.48
N ALA A 462 16.91 9.62 -6.82
CA ALA A 462 18.04 9.56 -5.88
C ALA A 462 18.47 10.95 -5.38
N HIS A 463 18.59 11.92 -6.29
CA HIS A 463 18.84 13.33 -5.95
C HIS A 463 17.73 13.90 -5.05
N THR A 464 16.46 13.69 -5.43
CA THR A 464 15.31 14.19 -4.68
C THR A 464 15.26 13.62 -3.27
N LEU A 465 15.48 12.31 -3.11
CA LEU A 465 15.49 11.64 -1.80
C LEU A 465 16.67 12.09 -0.93
N ALA A 466 17.86 12.27 -1.49
CA ALA A 466 19.04 12.71 -0.74
C ALA A 466 18.87 14.15 -0.22
N HIS A 467 18.38 15.07 -1.05
CA HIS A 467 18.05 16.42 -0.59
C HIS A 467 16.88 16.43 0.40
N SER A 468 15.88 15.57 0.20
CA SER A 468 14.81 15.36 1.19
C SER A 468 15.36 14.83 2.51
N ALA A 469 16.39 13.99 2.51
CA ALA A 469 17.05 13.52 3.72
C ALA A 469 17.69 14.70 4.49
N THR A 470 18.42 15.59 3.80
CA THR A 470 18.97 16.81 4.43
C THR A 470 17.85 17.68 5.02
N ILE A 471 16.76 17.85 4.29
CA ILE A 471 15.58 18.58 4.77
C ILE A 471 15.01 17.95 6.05
N HIS A 472 14.77 16.64 6.07
CA HIS A 472 14.20 15.94 7.23
C HIS A 472 15.12 15.95 8.44
N LEU A 473 16.45 15.90 8.22
CA LEU A 473 17.45 15.98 9.26
C LEU A 473 17.45 17.35 9.98
N HIS A 474 17.27 18.45 9.24
CA HIS A 474 17.40 19.81 9.76
C HIS A 474 16.06 20.52 10.06
N ARG A 475 14.93 20.07 9.51
CA ARG A 475 13.64 20.79 9.60
C ARG A 475 13.21 21.16 11.02
N SER A 476 13.50 20.28 11.99
CA SER A 476 13.11 20.43 13.40
C SER A 476 13.94 21.48 14.13
N PHE A 477 15.15 21.78 13.62
CA PHE A 477 16.10 22.72 14.22
C PHE A 477 16.13 24.06 13.50
N ALA A 478 15.57 24.13 12.28
CA ALA A 478 15.68 25.28 11.39
C ALA A 478 15.12 26.60 11.95
N LEU A 479 14.20 26.56 12.93
CA LEU A 479 13.69 27.79 13.56
C LEU A 479 14.65 28.37 14.62
N ASP A 480 15.43 27.50 15.27
CA ASP A 480 16.29 27.87 16.41
C ASP A 480 17.78 27.93 16.04
N ASP A 481 18.18 27.30 14.93
CA ASP A 481 19.56 27.19 14.47
C ASP A 481 19.70 27.67 13.03
N ALA A 482 20.40 28.80 12.85
CA ALA A 482 20.67 29.41 11.55
C ALA A 482 21.45 28.47 10.60
N ILE A 483 22.29 27.58 11.15
CA ILE A 483 23.04 26.62 10.32
C ILE A 483 22.08 25.57 9.74
N SER A 484 21.19 25.03 10.57
CA SER A 484 20.16 24.08 10.12
C SER A 484 19.18 24.74 9.15
N PHE A 485 18.81 25.99 9.37
CA PHE A 485 18.03 26.79 8.42
C PHE A 485 18.71 26.84 7.05
N ASP A 486 19.95 27.32 6.99
CA ASP A 486 20.73 27.45 5.76
C ASP A 486 20.88 26.10 5.02
N LYS A 487 21.18 25.02 5.75
CA LYS A 487 21.29 23.67 5.17
C LYS A 487 19.97 23.20 4.54
N SER A 488 18.85 23.37 5.26
CA SER A 488 17.53 23.01 4.74
C SER A 488 17.12 23.85 3.52
N SER A 489 17.46 25.14 3.54
CA SER A 489 17.21 26.09 2.45
C SER A 489 18.04 25.76 1.20
N ARG A 490 19.33 25.42 1.35
CA ARG A 490 20.18 24.95 0.24
C ARG A 490 19.68 23.65 -0.36
N ALA A 491 19.30 22.67 0.46
CA ALA A 491 18.71 21.42 -0.02
C ALA A 491 17.38 21.64 -0.75
N SER A 492 16.55 22.57 -0.27
CA SER A 492 15.31 22.98 -0.94
C SER A 492 15.57 23.52 -2.34
N ARG A 493 16.49 24.50 -2.49
CA ARG A 493 16.88 25.05 -3.80
C ARG A 493 17.48 23.99 -4.73
N ALA A 494 18.25 23.04 -4.20
CA ALA A 494 18.79 21.94 -4.99
C ALA A 494 17.67 21.04 -5.54
N CYS A 495 16.65 20.70 -4.74
CA CYS A 495 15.44 20.04 -5.23
C CYS A 495 14.72 20.84 -6.33
N ILE A 496 14.58 22.16 -6.18
CA ILE A 496 14.01 23.02 -7.22
C ILE A 496 14.84 22.95 -8.51
N SER A 497 16.18 22.94 -8.41
CA SER A 497 17.06 22.78 -9.56
C SER A 497 16.85 21.44 -10.27
N VAL A 498 16.69 20.34 -9.52
CA VAL A 498 16.33 19.02 -10.09
C VAL A 498 15.02 19.13 -10.87
N ILE A 499 13.97 19.74 -10.30
CA ILE A 499 12.65 19.88 -10.94
C ILE A 499 12.75 20.64 -12.27
N LYS A 500 13.59 21.67 -12.35
CA LYS A 500 13.77 22.47 -13.58
C LYS A 500 14.33 21.67 -14.77
N HIS A 501 14.98 20.52 -14.51
CA HIS A 501 15.52 19.63 -15.55
C HIS A 501 14.53 18.53 -15.97
N ILE A 502 13.34 18.47 -15.37
CA ILE A 502 12.31 17.49 -15.69
C ILE A 502 11.47 18.03 -16.85
N SER A 503 11.42 17.29 -17.96
CA SER A 503 10.55 17.62 -19.09
C SER A 503 9.13 17.09 -18.89
N ASP A 504 8.16 17.60 -19.64
CA ASP A 504 6.76 17.16 -19.54
C ASP A 504 6.58 15.65 -19.77
N ARG A 505 7.44 15.05 -20.61
CA ARG A 505 7.41 13.61 -20.90
C ARG A 505 7.88 12.76 -19.72
N ASP A 506 8.72 13.32 -18.85
CA ASP A 506 9.32 12.59 -17.74
C ASP A 506 8.34 12.31 -16.61
N PHE A 507 7.37 13.19 -16.41
CA PHE A 507 6.33 13.03 -15.38
C PHE A 507 5.56 11.71 -15.53
N ALA A 508 5.49 11.14 -16.73
CA ALA A 508 4.84 9.84 -16.96
C ALA A 508 5.59 8.66 -16.32
N PHE A 509 6.88 8.81 -16.00
CA PHE A 509 7.77 7.74 -15.52
C PHE A 509 8.30 7.96 -14.10
N LEU A 510 7.99 9.09 -13.46
CA LEU A 510 8.38 9.37 -12.08
C LEU A 510 7.63 8.48 -11.09
N GLU A 511 8.31 8.01 -10.05
CA GLU A 511 7.67 7.19 -9.01
C GLU A 511 6.73 8.03 -8.11
N PRO A 512 5.63 7.46 -7.60
CA PRO A 512 4.67 8.18 -6.74
C PRO A 512 5.27 8.82 -5.47
N ILE A 513 6.38 8.30 -4.95
CA ILE A 513 7.04 8.82 -3.75
C ILE A 513 7.63 10.22 -3.94
N ILE A 514 7.90 10.64 -5.18
CA ILE A 514 8.48 11.96 -5.46
C ILE A 514 7.57 13.11 -4.99
N GLY A 515 6.24 12.89 -5.04
CA GLY A 515 5.24 13.87 -4.63
C GLY A 515 5.37 14.25 -3.14
N PRO A 516 5.32 13.29 -2.20
CA PRO A 516 5.59 13.53 -0.78
C PRO A 516 6.96 14.19 -0.49
N CYS A 517 8.00 13.87 -1.27
CA CYS A 517 9.30 14.55 -1.18
C CYS A 517 9.21 16.02 -1.56
N TRP A 518 8.60 16.34 -2.71
CA TRP A 518 8.37 17.73 -3.13
C TRP A 518 7.43 18.49 -2.20
N TRP A 519 6.46 17.82 -1.60
CA TRP A 519 5.66 18.41 -0.52
C TRP A 519 6.54 18.82 0.67
N SER A 520 7.51 17.99 1.07
CA SER A 520 8.44 18.34 2.16
C SER A 520 9.28 19.58 1.84
N VAL A 521 9.62 19.79 0.57
CA VAL A 521 10.30 21.00 0.07
C VAL A 521 9.36 22.21 0.16
N ALA A 522 8.14 22.08 -0.38
CA ALA A 522 7.13 23.13 -0.37
C ALA A 522 6.75 23.59 1.06
N ASP A 523 6.61 22.65 2.00
CA ASP A 523 6.26 22.92 3.38
C ASP A 523 7.31 23.81 4.08
N ILE A 524 8.59 23.59 3.80
CA ILE A 524 9.67 24.48 4.29
C ILE A 524 9.58 25.85 3.66
N ILE A 525 9.43 25.95 2.33
CA ILE A 525 9.35 27.24 1.65
C ILE A 525 8.15 28.05 2.14
N ILE A 526 7.00 27.41 2.35
CA ILE A 526 5.80 28.06 2.93
C ILE A 526 6.10 28.59 4.32
N ARG A 527 6.73 27.78 5.18
CA ARG A 527 7.10 28.23 6.54
C ARG A 527 8.07 29.41 6.52
N ASP A 528 9.05 29.37 5.63
CA ASP A 528 10.06 30.42 5.50
C ASP A 528 9.42 31.72 4.95
N LEU A 529 8.47 31.59 4.01
CA LEU A 529 7.66 32.70 3.50
C LEU A 529 6.80 33.32 4.60
N ASP A 530 6.07 32.50 5.38
CA ASP A 530 5.26 32.96 6.52
C ASP A 530 6.11 33.71 7.56
N ALA A 531 7.35 33.27 7.79
CA ALA A 531 8.28 33.93 8.70
C ALA A 531 8.74 35.29 8.17
N LEU A 532 9.04 35.39 6.87
CA LEU A 532 9.45 36.64 6.22
C LEU A 532 8.30 37.65 6.13
N GLU A 533 7.09 37.21 5.82
CA GLU A 533 5.89 38.08 5.77
C GLU A 533 5.56 38.69 7.15
N ARG A 534 5.92 38.00 8.23
CA ARG A 534 5.77 38.49 9.62
C ARG A 534 6.98 39.29 10.11
N SER A 535 8.09 39.28 9.39
CA SER A 535 9.32 39.94 9.80
C SER A 535 9.31 41.45 9.48
N TRP A 536 9.99 42.24 10.31
CA TRP A 536 10.20 43.66 10.06
C TRP A 536 11.69 43.98 10.08
N PRO A 537 12.26 44.67 9.06
CA PRO A 537 11.57 45.24 7.89
C PRO A 537 11.11 44.17 6.89
N LEU A 538 10.14 44.52 6.04
CA LEU A 538 9.68 43.64 4.96
C LEU A 538 10.84 43.32 4.01
N VAL A 539 11.13 42.02 3.84
CA VAL A 539 12.15 41.51 2.93
C VAL A 539 11.47 41.03 1.64
N ASP A 540 12.15 41.23 0.50
CA ASP A 540 11.70 40.68 -0.78
C ASP A 540 11.66 39.14 -0.71
N HIS A 541 10.50 38.58 -1.02
CA HIS A 541 10.21 37.14 -0.97
C HIS A 541 9.73 36.61 -2.34
N ASN A 542 9.94 37.38 -3.42
CA ASN A 542 9.56 36.99 -4.78
C ASN A 542 10.23 35.68 -5.24
N GLU A 543 11.48 35.45 -4.85
CA GLU A 543 12.20 34.21 -5.17
C GLU A 543 11.48 32.97 -4.59
N LEU A 544 11.07 33.03 -3.31
CA LEU A 544 10.34 31.93 -2.66
C LEU A 544 8.97 31.67 -3.30
N ARG A 545 8.25 32.74 -3.69
CA ARG A 545 6.99 32.59 -4.43
C ARG A 545 7.20 31.95 -5.80
N ASN A 546 8.28 32.32 -6.51
CA ASN A 546 8.65 31.70 -7.77
C ASN A 546 8.99 30.21 -7.61
N ASP A 547 9.75 29.86 -6.58
CA ASP A 547 10.08 28.47 -6.25
C ASP A 547 8.84 27.63 -5.91
N LEU A 548 7.89 28.20 -5.15
CA LEU A 548 6.57 27.58 -4.93
C LEU A 548 5.78 27.41 -6.24
N GLY A 549 5.90 28.36 -7.18
CA GLY A 549 5.30 28.25 -8.51
C GLY A 549 5.84 27.05 -9.31
N ILE A 550 7.15 26.82 -9.26
CA ILE A 550 7.80 25.67 -9.89
C ILE A 550 7.33 24.35 -9.25
N LEU A 551 7.30 24.28 -7.92
CA LEU A 551 6.78 23.13 -7.19
C LEU A 551 5.31 22.88 -7.52
N LEU A 552 4.50 23.94 -7.59
CA LEU A 552 3.10 23.83 -7.93
C LEU A 552 2.91 23.24 -9.32
N TYR A 553 3.66 23.70 -10.31
CA TYR A 553 3.64 23.14 -11.67
C TYR A 553 3.96 21.65 -11.66
N ALA A 554 5.06 21.27 -11.02
CA ALA A 554 5.54 19.91 -11.00
C ALA A 554 4.58 18.96 -10.26
N MET A 555 4.09 19.36 -9.08
CA MET A 555 3.12 18.58 -8.32
C MET A 555 1.75 18.51 -9.01
N THR A 556 1.33 19.56 -9.71
CA THR A 556 0.09 19.53 -10.50
C THR A 556 0.21 18.50 -11.63
N SER A 557 1.34 18.51 -12.34
CA SER A 557 1.64 17.54 -13.40
C SER A 557 1.59 16.09 -12.88
N LEU A 558 2.19 15.83 -11.71
CA LEU A 558 2.09 14.52 -11.05
C LEU A 558 0.68 14.16 -10.60
N SER A 559 -0.08 15.13 -10.08
CA SER A 559 -1.43 14.88 -9.52
C SER A 559 -2.43 14.37 -10.56
N THR A 560 -2.15 14.59 -11.85
CA THR A 560 -2.95 14.04 -12.96
C THR A 560 -2.94 12.51 -12.97
N ARG A 561 -1.85 11.89 -12.51
CA ARG A 561 -1.68 10.42 -12.43
C ARG A 561 -1.77 9.90 -11.00
N PHE A 562 -1.23 10.65 -10.05
CA PHE A 562 -1.11 10.23 -8.65
C PHE A 562 -1.99 11.09 -7.73
N PRO A 563 -3.24 10.67 -7.47
CA PRO A 563 -4.15 11.37 -6.55
C PRO A 563 -3.57 11.71 -5.17
N VAL A 564 -2.59 10.93 -4.69
CA VAL A 564 -1.90 11.19 -3.40
C VAL A 564 -1.25 12.57 -3.30
N VAL A 565 -0.92 13.20 -4.43
CA VAL A 565 -0.26 14.52 -4.48
C VAL A 565 -1.27 15.67 -4.43
N ALA A 566 -2.55 15.42 -4.74
CA ALA A 566 -3.58 16.46 -4.85
C ALA A 566 -3.77 17.31 -3.58
N PRO A 567 -3.71 16.77 -2.34
CA PRO A 567 -3.78 17.58 -1.12
C PRO A 567 -2.62 18.59 -0.99
N ALA A 568 -1.41 18.19 -1.40
CA ALA A 568 -0.23 19.06 -1.39
C ALA A 568 -0.38 20.21 -2.40
N VAL A 569 -0.82 19.89 -3.63
CA VAL A 569 -1.15 20.89 -4.66
C VAL A 569 -2.13 21.94 -4.12
N SER A 570 -3.21 21.48 -3.51
CA SER A 570 -4.25 22.36 -2.95
C SER A 570 -3.71 23.32 -1.88
N LYS A 571 -2.76 22.88 -1.05
CA LYS A 571 -2.13 23.73 -0.03
C LYS A 571 -1.21 24.78 -0.65
N VAL A 572 -0.37 24.40 -1.60
CA VAL A 572 0.53 25.35 -2.28
C VAL A 572 -0.27 26.38 -3.08
N GLN A 573 -1.34 25.96 -3.77
CA GLN A 573 -2.25 26.88 -4.48
C GLN A 573 -2.86 27.93 -3.55
N LYS A 574 -3.29 27.53 -2.36
CA LYS A 574 -3.85 28.47 -1.36
C LYS A 574 -2.81 29.48 -0.88
N CYS A 575 -1.56 29.07 -0.67
CA CYS A 575 -0.47 29.96 -0.28
C CYS A 575 -0.13 30.97 -1.40
N LEU A 576 -0.20 30.54 -2.66
CA LEU A 576 0.11 31.39 -3.82
C LEU A 576 -1.05 32.30 -4.27
N ALA A 577 -2.28 32.06 -3.78
CA ALA A 577 -3.43 32.90 -4.12
C ALA A 577 -3.18 34.37 -3.70
N PRO A 578 -3.61 35.35 -4.51
CA PRO A 578 -3.58 36.75 -4.10
C PRO A 578 -4.43 36.93 -2.84
N GLN A 579 -3.83 37.49 -1.78
CA GLN A 579 -4.51 37.79 -0.51
C GLN A 579 -5.41 39.02 -0.64
#